data_AF-A0A1A9BI20-F1
#
_entry.id   AF-A0A1A9BI20-F1
#
_cell.length_a   1.000
_cell.length_b   1.000
_cell.length_c   1.000
_cell.angle_alpha   90.00
_cell.angle_beta   90.00
_cell.angle_gamma   90.00
#
_symmetry.space_group_name_H-M   'P 1'
#
loop_
_entity.id
_entity.type
_entity.pdbx_description
1 polymer ?
#
loop_
_entity_poly.entity_id
_entity_poly.type
_entity_poly.pdbx_seq_one_letter_code
_entity_poly.pdbx_strand_id
1 'polypeptide(L)'
;MTLSVLPWLGGGVVAVAAGFVAALLPRRRARAEDRRVAWSSARAAIHDAGVSRDAARTPVPEAERLLARAELLAAARGGADAAREAADHARRADELWRDGR
;
A
#
# COMPACT_ATOMS: atom_id res chain seq x y z
N MET A 1 34.17 26.10 41.36
CA MET A 1 32.85 25.49 41.16
C MET A 1 32.71 25.21 39.67
N THR A 2 33.12 24.03 39.23
CA THR A 2 32.88 23.54 37.86
C THR A 2 31.40 23.27 37.74
N LEU A 3 30.62 24.31 37.45
CA LEU A 3 29.19 24.20 37.20
C LEU A 3 28.98 23.15 36.11
N SER A 4 28.38 22.04 36.50
CA SER A 4 28.02 20.92 35.64
C SER A 4 27.18 21.44 34.48
N VAL A 5 27.80 21.62 33.31
CA VAL A 5 27.15 21.90 32.02
C VAL A 5 26.53 20.64 31.41
N LEU A 6 26.87 19.47 31.96
CA LEU A 6 26.36 18.15 31.58
C LEU A 6 24.82 18.04 31.51
N PRO A 7 24.05 18.56 32.51
CA PRO A 7 22.59 18.53 32.48
C PRO A 7 22.01 19.41 31.37
N TRP A 8 22.66 20.53 31.07
CA TRP A 8 22.25 21.45 30.00
C TRP A 8 22.48 20.84 28.62
N LEU A 9 23.62 20.14 28.44
CA LEU A 9 23.88 19.36 27.22
C LEU A 9 22.88 18.20 27.10
N GLY A 10 22.61 17.48 28.18
CA GLY A 10 21.60 16.43 28.21
C GLY A 10 20.21 16.94 27.82
N GLY A 11 19.78 18.07 28.40
CA GLY A 11 18.51 18.72 28.06
C GLY A 11 18.42 19.14 26.60
N GLY A 12 19.50 19.71 26.05
CA GLY A 12 19.58 20.06 24.62
C GLY A 12 19.46 18.85 23.71
N VAL A 13 20.17 17.76 24.02
CA VAL A 13 20.10 16.50 23.27
C VAL A 13 18.68 15.91 23.32
N VAL A 14 18.04 15.90 24.48
CA VAL A 14 16.67 15.40 24.64
C VAL A 14 15.68 16.26 23.84
N ALA A 15 15.82 17.59 23.86
CA ALA A 15 14.96 18.49 23.09
C ALA A 15 15.12 18.28 21.58
N VAL A 16 16.36 18.13 21.10
CA VAL A 16 16.63 17.83 19.68
C VAL A 16 16.09 16.46 19.30
N ALA A 17 16.29 15.44 20.13
CA ALA A 17 15.76 14.10 19.89
C ALA A 17 14.22 14.10 19.87
N ALA A 18 13.57 14.83 20.78
CA ALA A 18 12.12 14.97 20.83
C ALA A 18 11.57 15.65 19.57
N GLY A 19 12.19 16.75 19.12
CA GLY A 19 11.82 17.42 17.87
C GLY A 19 12.02 16.54 16.64
N PHE A 20 13.14 15.80 16.60
CA PHE A 20 13.45 14.87 15.51
C PHE A 20 12.43 13.72 15.44
N VAL A 21 12.10 13.12 16.59
CA VAL A 21 11.08 12.08 16.71
C VAL A 21 9.71 12.63 16.30
N ALA A 22 9.33 13.81 16.78
CA ALA A 22 8.07 14.46 16.43
C ALA A 22 7.95 14.76 14.92
N ALA A 23 9.04 15.03 14.22
CA ALA A 23 9.03 15.24 12.77
C ALA A 23 9.01 13.94 11.95
N LEU A 24 9.69 12.88 12.41
CA LEU A 24 9.84 11.63 11.67
C LEU A 24 8.71 10.63 11.89
N LEU A 25 8.15 10.56 13.10
CA LEU A 25 7.07 9.61 13.40
C LEU A 25 5.83 9.82 12.52
N PRO A 26 5.31 11.06 12.32
CA PRO A 26 4.15 11.30 11.49
C PRO A 26 4.37 10.90 10.03
N ARG A 27 5.57 11.19 9.49
CA ARG A 27 5.93 10.82 8.12
C ARG A 27 6.01 9.31 7.94
N ARG A 28 6.48 8.58 8.95
CA ARG A 28 6.48 7.11 8.92
C ARG A 28 5.09 6.52 9.09
N ARG A 29 4.23 7.13 9.91
CA ARG A 29 2.83 6.71 10.05
C ARG A 29 2.04 6.95 8.78
N ALA A 30 2.15 8.12 8.16
CA ALA A 30 1.51 8.42 6.87
C ALA A 30 1.88 7.39 5.81
N ARG A 31 3.17 7.04 5.67
CA ARG A 31 3.61 6.00 4.72
C ARG A 31 3.08 4.60 5.07
N ALA A 32 2.95 4.27 6.34
CA ALA A 32 2.41 2.99 6.77
C ALA A 32 0.88 2.92 6.54
N GLU A 33 0.18 4.03 6.75
CA GLU A 33 -1.25 4.18 6.44
C GLU A 33 -1.50 4.14 4.94
N ASP A 34 -0.74 4.88 4.14
CA ASP A 34 -0.80 4.83 2.67
C ASP A 34 -0.60 3.41 2.15
N ARG A 35 0.35 2.66 2.74
CA ARG A 35 0.55 1.25 2.40
C ARG A 35 -0.69 0.42 2.73
N ARG A 36 -1.29 0.61 3.91
CA ARG A 36 -2.50 -0.14 4.32
C ARG A 36 -3.68 0.19 3.40
N VAL A 37 -3.88 1.46 3.06
CA VAL A 37 -4.93 1.93 2.16
C VAL A 37 -4.72 1.40 0.74
N ALA A 38 -3.49 1.43 0.23
CA ALA A 38 -3.17 0.85 -1.07
C ALA A 38 -3.46 -0.66 -1.09
N TRP A 39 -3.11 -1.38 -0.01
CA TRP A 39 -3.38 -2.82 0.11
C TRP A 39 -4.85 -3.18 0.33
N SER A 40 -5.64 -2.34 1.00
CA SER A 40 -7.08 -2.54 1.11
C SER A 40 -7.78 -2.28 -0.23
N SER A 41 -7.39 -1.20 -0.92
CA SER A 41 -7.87 -0.90 -2.27
C SER A 41 -7.53 -2.01 -3.27
N ALA A 42 -6.30 -2.52 -3.25
CA ALA A 42 -5.89 -3.62 -4.12
C ALA A 42 -6.72 -4.90 -3.88
N ARG A 43 -6.96 -5.27 -2.62
CA ARG A 43 -7.82 -6.42 -2.30
C ARG A 43 -9.27 -6.21 -2.74
N ALA A 44 -9.80 -5.00 -2.56
CA ALA A 44 -11.15 -4.68 -3.01
C ALA A 44 -11.26 -4.81 -4.54
N ALA A 45 -10.28 -4.30 -5.28
CA ALA A 45 -10.25 -4.40 -6.75
C ALA A 45 -10.13 -5.86 -7.22
N ILE A 46 -9.26 -6.68 -6.61
CA ILE A 46 -9.14 -8.10 -6.94
C ILE A 46 -10.45 -8.84 -6.66
N HIS A 47 -11.12 -8.52 -5.55
CA HIS A 47 -12.40 -9.14 -5.22
C HIS A 47 -13.51 -8.75 -6.22
N ASP A 48 -13.60 -7.47 -6.56
CA ASP A 48 -14.57 -6.97 -7.55
C ASP A 48 -14.33 -7.60 -8.94
N ALA A 49 -13.06 -7.68 -9.35
CA ALA A 49 -12.66 -8.37 -10.57
C ALA A 49 -13.06 -9.87 -10.55
N GLY A 50 -12.92 -10.55 -9.41
CA GLY A 50 -13.41 -11.92 -9.22
C GLY A 50 -14.93 -12.03 -9.39
N VAL A 51 -15.70 -11.07 -8.89
CA VAL A 51 -17.16 -11.01 -9.10
C VAL A 51 -17.49 -10.81 -10.58
N SER A 52 -16.78 -9.92 -11.28
CA SER A 52 -16.97 -9.71 -12.71
C SER A 52 -16.62 -10.94 -13.55
N ARG A 53 -15.57 -11.68 -13.18
CA ARG A 53 -15.25 -12.99 -13.77
C ARG A 53 -16.39 -13.97 -13.59
N ASP A 54 -16.89 -14.12 -12.36
CA ASP A 54 -17.96 -15.06 -12.05
C ASP A 54 -19.29 -14.67 -12.72
N ALA A 55 -19.47 -13.37 -13.04
CA ALA A 55 -20.60 -12.85 -13.79
C ALA A 55 -20.40 -12.87 -15.32
N ALA A 56 -19.19 -13.12 -15.82
CA ALA A 56 -18.91 -13.20 -17.25
C ALA A 56 -19.40 -14.54 -17.81
N ARG A 57 -20.16 -14.50 -18.91
CA ARG A 57 -20.65 -15.71 -19.60
C ARG A 57 -19.58 -16.36 -20.48
N THR A 58 -18.59 -15.57 -20.89
CA THR A 58 -17.53 -15.98 -21.80
C THR A 58 -16.17 -15.79 -21.13
N PRO A 59 -15.30 -16.83 -21.12
CA PRO A 59 -13.97 -16.68 -20.57
C PRO A 59 -13.13 -15.76 -21.47
N VAL A 60 -12.54 -14.72 -20.89
CA VAL A 60 -11.62 -13.79 -21.58
C VAL A 60 -10.19 -14.09 -21.09
N PRO A 61 -9.36 -14.79 -21.88
CA PRO A 61 -8.06 -15.30 -21.43
C PRO A 61 -7.07 -14.19 -21.02
N GLU A 62 -7.22 -12.99 -21.56
CA GLU A 62 -6.39 -11.84 -21.21
C GLU A 62 -6.74 -11.28 -19.83
N ALA A 63 -8.04 -11.17 -19.52
CA ALA A 63 -8.53 -10.75 -18.22
C ALA A 63 -8.12 -11.74 -17.11
N GLU A 64 -8.20 -13.05 -17.39
CA GLU A 64 -7.73 -14.10 -16.47
C GLU A 64 -6.23 -13.96 -16.15
N ARG A 65 -5.39 -13.68 -17.16
CA ARG A 65 -3.94 -13.46 -16.94
C ARG A 65 -3.67 -12.22 -16.11
N LEU A 66 -4.43 -11.14 -16.33
CA LEU A 66 -4.30 -9.90 -15.57
C LEU A 66 -4.70 -10.10 -14.11
N LEU A 67 -5.81 -10.82 -13.85
CA LEU A 67 -6.24 -11.16 -12.50
C LEU A 67 -5.20 -12.05 -11.79
N ALA A 68 -4.72 -13.10 -12.45
CA ALA A 68 -3.68 -13.98 -11.88
C ALA A 68 -2.39 -13.20 -11.53
N ARG A 69 -2.03 -12.19 -12.33
CA ARG A 69 -0.88 -11.32 -12.05
C ARG A 69 -1.13 -10.41 -10.85
N ALA A 70 -2.33 -9.86 -10.73
CA ALA A 70 -2.73 -9.08 -9.56
C ALA A 70 -2.67 -9.94 -8.27
N GLU A 71 -3.14 -11.19 -8.32
CA GLU A 71 -3.08 -12.14 -7.21
C GLU A 71 -1.64 -12.51 -6.82
N LEU A 72 -0.76 -12.72 -7.80
CA LEU A 72 0.66 -12.99 -7.55
C LEU A 72 1.36 -11.80 -6.86
N LEU A 73 1.10 -10.58 -7.33
CA LEU A 73 1.58 -9.36 -6.68
C LEU A 73 1.00 -9.23 -5.27
N ALA A 74 -0.25 -9.64 -5.08
CA ALA A 74 -0.91 -9.66 -3.77
C ALA A 74 -0.23 -10.64 -2.80
N ALA A 75 0.09 -11.85 -3.28
CA ALA A 75 0.76 -12.90 -2.52
C ALA A 75 2.20 -12.54 -2.13
N ALA A 76 2.91 -11.80 -2.98
CA ALA A 76 4.28 -11.36 -2.71
C ALA A 76 4.41 -10.35 -1.53
N ARG A 77 3.28 -9.83 -1.00
CA ARG A 77 3.24 -8.87 0.14
C ARG A 77 4.21 -7.68 0.00
N GLY A 78 4.34 -7.15 -1.21
CA GLY A 78 5.19 -6.00 -1.54
C GLY A 78 4.81 -4.66 -0.86
N GLY A 79 5.50 -3.60 -1.29
CA GLY A 79 5.29 -2.21 -0.84
C GLY A 79 3.98 -1.59 -1.36
N ALA A 80 3.82 -0.29 -1.13
CA ALA A 80 2.65 0.46 -1.60
C ALA A 80 2.55 0.47 -3.15
N ASP A 81 3.69 0.52 -3.84
CA ASP A 81 3.72 0.51 -5.31
C ASP A 81 3.27 -0.84 -5.89
N ALA A 82 3.69 -1.96 -5.29
CA ALA A 82 3.21 -3.29 -5.66
C ALA A 82 1.69 -3.44 -5.45
N ALA A 83 1.14 -2.83 -4.40
CA ALA A 83 -0.31 -2.82 -4.17
C ALA A 83 -1.05 -2.00 -5.23
N ARG A 84 -0.51 -0.85 -5.63
CA ARG A 84 -1.07 -0.04 -6.73
C ARG A 84 -1.04 -0.79 -8.05
N GLU A 85 0.08 -1.42 -8.37
CA GLU A 85 0.22 -2.22 -9.58
C GLU A 85 -0.75 -3.41 -9.61
N ALA A 86 -0.96 -4.09 -8.48
CA ALA A 86 -1.96 -5.14 -8.36
C ALA A 86 -3.38 -4.61 -8.60
N ALA A 87 -3.73 -3.45 -8.02
CA ALA A 87 -5.03 -2.82 -8.21
C ALA A 87 -5.28 -2.43 -9.68
N ASP A 88 -4.26 -1.91 -10.37
CA ASP A 88 -4.36 -1.50 -11.77
C ASP A 88 -4.47 -2.69 -12.72
N HIS A 89 -3.86 -3.84 -12.38
CA HIS A 89 -4.08 -5.08 -13.12
C HIS A 89 -5.50 -5.62 -12.92
N ALA A 90 -6.01 -5.58 -11.68
CA ALA A 90 -7.37 -6.01 -11.38
C ALA A 90 -8.42 -5.13 -12.09
N ARG A 91 -8.25 -3.79 -12.09
CA ARG A 91 -9.16 -2.87 -12.81
C ARG A 91 -9.19 -3.12 -14.32
N ARG A 92 -8.03 -3.35 -14.95
CA ARG A 92 -8.00 -3.67 -16.39
C ARG A 92 -8.66 -5.02 -16.70
N ALA A 93 -8.51 -6.02 -15.84
CA ALA A 93 -9.22 -7.29 -16.00
C ALA A 93 -10.75 -7.10 -15.94
N ASP A 94 -11.20 -6.29 -14.97
CA ASP A 94 -12.61 -5.94 -14.78
C ASP A 94 -13.20 -5.17 -15.98
N GLU A 95 -12.46 -4.20 -16.53
CA GLU A 95 -12.82 -3.51 -17.78
C GLU A 95 -13.01 -4.49 -18.94
N LEU A 96 -12.07 -5.42 -19.14
CA LEU A 96 -12.18 -6.43 -20.21
C LEU A 96 -13.40 -7.36 -20.05
N TRP A 97 -13.75 -7.74 -18.81
CA TRP A 97 -14.95 -8.55 -18.57
C TRP A 97 -16.25 -7.76 -18.73
N ARG A 98 -16.24 -6.44 -18.47
CA ARG A 98 -17.41 -5.58 -18.74
C ARG A 98 -17.59 -5.34 -20.22
N ASP A 99 -16.51 -5.12 -20.97
CA ASP A 99 -16.56 -4.90 -22.43
C ASP A 99 -16.93 -6.19 -23.19
N GLY A 100 -16.59 -7.36 -22.63
CA GLY A 100 -16.92 -8.66 -23.20
C GLY A 100 -18.27 -9.27 -22.77
N ARG A 101 -19.04 -8.59 -21.92
CA ARG A 101 -20.35 -9.04 -21.40
C ARG A 101 -21.49 -8.70 -22.35
#